data_AF-A0A0K9Q635-F1
#
_entry.id   AF-A0A0K9Q635-F1
#
_cell.length_a   1.000
_cell.length_b   1.000
_cell.length_c   1.000
_cell.angle_alpha   90.00
_cell.angle_beta   90.00
_cell.angle_gamma   90.00
#
_symmetry.space_group_name_H-M   'P 1'
#
loop_
_entity.id
_entity.type
_entity.pdbx_description
1 polymer ?
#
loop_
_entity_poly.entity_id
_entity_poly.type
_entity_poly.pdbx_seq_one_letter_code
_entity_poly.pdbx_strand_id
1 'polypeptide(L)'
;MIPSPSRPKSIFFAIAIAIAIVTIIIPPSFSAAGIPPYTNYTVGGDSGWHFNSTTMTPGANYSSWSSPISFYLGDILCNRLNLHFNFNS
;
A
#
# COMPACT_ATOMS: atom_id res chain seq x y z
N MET A 1 -13.61 26.07 -67.62
CA MET A 1 -12.60 25.79 -66.56
C MET A 1 -13.32 25.77 -65.23
N ILE A 2 -13.43 24.63 -64.56
CA ILE A 2 -14.10 24.49 -63.26
C ILE A 2 -13.00 24.53 -62.18
N PRO A 3 -13.04 25.44 -61.19
CA PRO A 3 -12.02 25.49 -60.16
C PRO A 3 -12.10 24.24 -59.27
N SER A 4 -10.93 23.66 -58.98
CA SER A 4 -10.80 22.51 -58.09
C SER A 4 -11.25 22.88 -56.67
N PRO A 5 -12.05 22.06 -55.97
CA PRO A 5 -12.46 22.34 -54.60
C PRO A 5 -11.25 22.28 -53.67
N SER A 6 -11.13 23.29 -52.81
CA SER A 6 -10.12 23.36 -51.75
C SER A 6 -10.41 22.33 -50.65
N ARG A 7 -9.46 21.42 -50.39
CA ARG A 7 -9.54 20.42 -49.31
C ARG A 7 -9.61 21.12 -47.94
N PRO A 8 -10.62 20.88 -47.09
CA PRO A 8 -10.76 21.58 -45.81
C PRO A 8 -9.69 21.08 -44.82
N LYS A 9 -8.78 21.98 -44.45
CA LYS A 9 -7.70 21.74 -43.47
C LYS A 9 -8.21 21.53 -42.03
N SER A 10 -9.50 21.81 -41.76
CA SER A 10 -10.10 21.76 -40.42
C SER A 10 -10.28 20.35 -39.85
N ILE A 11 -10.49 19.36 -40.72
CA ILE A 11 -10.72 17.97 -40.28
C ILE A 11 -9.47 17.37 -39.62
N PHE A 12 -8.29 17.66 -40.17
CA PHE A 12 -7.02 17.19 -39.60
C PHE A 12 -6.69 17.87 -38.27
N PHE A 13 -7.09 19.14 -38.11
CA PHE A 13 -6.86 19.90 -36.88
C PHE A 13 -7.78 19.43 -35.74
N ALA A 14 -9.04 19.11 -36.05
CA ALA A 14 -9.99 18.57 -35.07
C ALA A 14 -9.58 17.17 -34.55
N ILE A 15 -9.03 16.33 -35.42
CA ILE A 15 -8.51 15.00 -35.04
C ILE A 15 -7.29 15.12 -34.12
N ALA A 16 -6.37 16.04 -34.42
CA ALA A 16 -5.17 16.28 -33.59
C ALA A 16 -5.54 16.76 -32.17
N ILE A 17 -6.56 17.62 -32.06
CA ILE A 17 -7.07 18.09 -30.76
C ILE A 17 -7.72 16.94 -29.98
N ALA A 18 -8.54 16.11 -30.63
CA ALA A 18 -9.18 14.97 -29.97
C ALA A 18 -8.17 13.95 -29.41
N ILE A 19 -7.05 13.72 -30.10
CA ILE A 19 -5.98 12.81 -29.65
C ILE A 19 -5.25 13.39 -28.42
N ALA A 20 -4.99 14.70 -28.39
CA ALA A 20 -4.31 15.36 -27.27
C ALA A 20 -5.13 15.31 -25.96
N ILE A 21 -6.46 15.34 -26.05
CA ILE A 21 -7.36 15.28 -24.89
C ILE A 21 -7.38 13.86 -24.28
N VAL A 22 -7.33 12.81 -25.12
CA VAL A 22 -7.35 11.41 -24.66
C VAL A 22 -6.09 11.05 -23.85
N THR A 23 -4.93 11.63 -24.17
CA THR A 23 -3.67 11.37 -23.44
C THR A 23 -3.60 12.02 -22.06
N ILE A 24 -4.44 13.02 -21.75
CA ILE A 24 -4.45 13.72 -20.46
C ILE A 24 -5.24 12.96 -19.38
N ILE A 25 -6.14 12.06 -19.79
CA ILE A 25 -7.10 11.39 -18.89
C ILE A 25 -6.57 10.05 -18.36
N ILE A 26 -5.44 9.55 -18.86
CA ILE A 26 -4.86 8.29 -18.40
C ILE A 26 -3.92 8.59 -17.23
N PRO A 27 -4.29 8.28 -15.98
CA PRO A 27 -3.35 8.39 -14.87
C PRO A 27 -2.16 7.45 -15.13
N PRO A 28 -0.93 7.80 -14.70
CA PRO A 28 0.20 6.90 -14.82
C PRO A 28 -0.14 5.56 -14.17
N SER A 29 0.13 4.48 -14.89
CA SER A 29 0.06 3.13 -14.34
C SER A 29 1.02 3.04 -13.15
N PHE A 30 0.48 2.80 -11.96
CA PHE A 30 1.30 2.46 -10.81
C PHE A 30 1.99 1.13 -11.13
N SER A 31 3.32 1.14 -11.15
CA SER A 31 4.09 -0.10 -11.13
C SER A 31 3.69 -0.86 -9.87
N ALA A 32 3.16 -2.07 -10.02
CA ALA A 32 2.99 -2.97 -8.90
C ALA A 32 4.39 -3.25 -8.34
N ALA A 33 4.80 -2.52 -7.31
CA ALA A 33 5.92 -2.92 -6.48
C ALA A 33 5.65 -4.38 -6.08
N GLY A 34 6.62 -5.27 -6.31
CA GLY A 34 6.48 -6.68 -5.94
C GLY A 34 6.02 -6.77 -4.48
N ILE A 35 5.12 -7.70 -4.19
CA ILE A 35 4.64 -7.92 -2.83
C ILE A 35 5.88 -8.21 -1.97
N PRO A 36 6.19 -7.36 -0.96
CA PRO A 36 7.32 -7.62 -0.09
C PRO A 36 7.12 -8.96 0.63
N PRO A 37 8.21 -9.67 0.97
CA PRO A 37 8.11 -10.91 1.72
C PRO A 37 7.35 -10.67 3.03
N TYR A 38 6.60 -11.69 3.46
CA TYR A 38 5.87 -11.62 4.73
C TYR A 38 6.84 -11.46 5.91
N THR A 39 6.41 -10.71 6.91
CA THR A 39 7.16 -10.47 8.14
C THR A 39 6.34 -10.85 9.36
N ASN A 40 6.98 -11.48 10.34
CA ASN A 40 6.38 -11.81 11.63
C ASN A 40 6.75 -10.71 12.64
N TYR A 41 5.78 -9.93 13.08
CA TYR A 41 5.97 -8.90 14.09
C TYR A 41 5.53 -9.40 15.47
N THR A 42 6.38 -9.18 16.46
CA THR A 42 6.00 -9.38 17.86
C THR A 42 5.32 -8.11 18.37
N VAL A 43 4.03 -8.20 18.68
CA VAL A 43 3.24 -7.05 19.13
C VAL A 43 3.75 -6.54 20.46
N GLY A 44 4.06 -5.24 20.54
CA GLY A 44 4.64 -4.62 21.73
C GLY A 44 6.14 -4.91 21.94
N GLY A 45 6.80 -5.58 21.01
CA GLY A 45 8.22 -5.93 21.11
C GLY A 45 8.52 -6.79 22.34
N ASP A 46 9.54 -6.42 23.10
CA ASP A 46 9.97 -7.17 24.29
C ASP A 46 8.91 -7.25 25.40
N SER A 47 8.08 -6.20 25.52
CA SER A 47 6.97 -6.14 26.46
C SER A 47 5.83 -7.11 26.10
N GLY A 48 5.69 -7.48 24.82
CA GLY A 48 4.60 -8.34 24.35
C GLY A 48 3.22 -7.69 24.39
N TRP A 49 2.18 -8.50 24.15
CA TRP A 49 0.79 -8.06 24.13
C TRP A 49 0.05 -8.49 25.41
N HIS A 50 -0.09 -7.55 26.34
CA HIS A 50 -0.88 -7.75 27.55
C HIS A 50 -1.45 -6.42 28.10
N PHE A 51 -2.40 -6.53 29.02
CA PHE A 51 -2.95 -5.42 29.79
C PHE A 51 -2.95 -5.79 31.27
N ASN A 52 -2.42 -4.93 32.13
CA ASN A 52 -2.41 -5.13 33.57
C ASN A 52 -3.66 -4.48 34.17
N SER A 53 -4.62 -5.29 34.61
CA SER A 53 -5.89 -4.81 35.18
C SER A 53 -5.76 -4.20 36.57
N THR A 54 -4.73 -4.56 37.33
CA THR A 54 -4.48 -4.01 38.68
C THR A 54 -3.97 -2.58 38.63
N THR A 55 -3.06 -2.30 37.70
CA THR A 55 -2.49 -0.96 37.49
C THR A 55 -3.20 -0.18 36.39
N MET A 56 -4.12 -0.81 35.67
CA MET A 56 -4.84 -0.27 34.51
C MET A 56 -3.90 0.24 33.40
N THR A 57 -2.78 -0.45 33.20
CA THR A 57 -1.76 -0.05 32.20
C THR A 57 -1.59 -1.11 31.10
N PRO A 58 -1.44 -0.71 29.83
CA PRO A 58 -1.03 -1.64 28.77
C PRO A 58 0.44 -2.03 28.94
N GLY A 59 0.80 -3.24 28.50
CA GLY A 59 2.17 -3.75 28.57
C GLY A 59 3.19 -2.95 27.75
N ALA A 60 2.74 -2.29 26.69
CA ALA A 60 3.53 -1.42 25.85
C ALA A 60 2.71 -0.22 25.36
N ASN A 61 3.41 0.84 24.92
CA ASN A 61 2.79 1.86 24.08
C ASN A 61 2.66 1.32 22.65
N TYR A 62 1.50 0.75 22.34
CA TYR A 62 1.25 0.09 21.05
C TYR A 62 1.27 1.05 19.87
N SER A 63 0.91 2.32 20.08
CA SER A 63 1.01 3.35 19.04
C SER A 63 2.46 3.67 18.70
N SER A 64 3.31 3.79 19.70
CA SER A 64 4.76 3.96 19.48
C SER A 64 5.39 2.73 18.86
N TRP A 65 4.94 1.53 19.23
CA TRP A 65 5.41 0.27 18.64
C TRP A 65 5.06 0.15 17.15
N SER A 66 3.84 0.53 16.75
CA SER A 66 3.40 0.40 15.34
C SER A 66 3.83 1.56 14.45
N SER A 67 4.12 2.74 15.02
CA SER A 67 4.46 3.95 14.24
C SER A 67 5.60 3.79 13.22
N PRO A 68 6.69 3.04 13.47
CA PRO A 68 7.74 2.86 12.47
C PRO A 68 7.49 1.69 11.50
N ILE A 69 6.38 0.95 11.65
CA ILE A 69 6.14 -0.31 10.93
C ILE A 69 5.15 -0.07 9.79
N SER A 70 5.50 -0.53 8.59
CA SER A 70 4.54 -0.67 7.48
C SER A 70 4.09 -2.12 7.40
N PHE A 71 2.79 -2.36 7.55
CA PHE A 71 2.20 -3.69 7.43
C PHE A 71 1.80 -3.95 5.98
N TYR A 72 2.15 -5.13 5.49
CA TYR A 72 1.82 -5.62 4.17
C TYR A 72 0.91 -6.84 4.25
N LEU A 73 0.20 -7.12 3.16
CA LEU A 73 -0.65 -8.30 3.08
C LEU A 73 0.20 -9.57 3.22
N GLY A 74 -0.16 -10.42 4.18
CA GLY A 74 0.56 -11.65 4.50
C GLY A 74 1.44 -11.55 5.75
N ASP A 75 1.66 -10.35 6.29
CA ASP A 75 2.34 -10.17 7.57
C ASP A 75 1.55 -10.79 8.73
N ILE A 76 2.28 -11.30 9.73
CA ILE A 76 1.70 -11.94 10.91
C ILE A 76 2.01 -11.10 12.14
N LEU A 77 0.97 -10.83 12.92
CA LEU A 77 1.05 -10.19 14.23
C LEU A 77 0.99 -11.28 15.32
N CYS A 78 2.12 -11.55 15.96
CA CYS A 78 2.23 -12.56 16.99
C CYS A 78 2.33 -11.92 18.38
N ASN A 79 1.67 -12.52 19.37
CA ASN A 79 1.99 -12.23 20.76
C ASN A 79 3.31 -12.93 21.14
N ARG A 80 4.11 -12.30 22.00
CA ARG A 80 5.19 -12.97 22.71
C ARG A 80 4.58 -13.94 23.72
N LEU A 81 4.27 -15.15 23.28
CA LEU A 81 3.92 -16.21 24.19
C LEU A 81 5.22 -16.67 24.88
N ASN A 82 5.34 -16.41 26.18
CA ASN A 82 6.42 -16.97 26.99
C ASN A 82 6.12 -18.45 27.26
N LEU A 83 6.05 -19.26 26.20
CA LEU A 83 5.84 -20.70 26.31
C LEU A 83 7.18 -21.30 26.76
N HIS A 84 7.35 -21.43 28.07
CA HIS A 84 8.34 -22.35 28.61
C HIS A 84 7.83 -23.77 28.30
N PHE A 85 8.01 -24.22 27.07
CA PHE A 85 7.79 -25.62 26.71
C PHE A 85 8.92 -26.43 27.30
N ASN A 86 8.66 -27.04 28.47
CA ASN A 86 9.54 -28.04 29.04
C ASN A 86 9.39 -29.33 28.23
N PHE A 87 10.37 -29.64 27.39
CA PHE A 87 10.43 -30.88 26.60
C PHE A 87 11.13 -32.02 27.34
N ASN A 88 10.99 -32.13 28.66
CA ASN A 88 11.36 -33.36 29.36
C ASN A 88 10.22 -34.37 29.23
N SER A 89 10.28 -35.15 28.16
CA SER A 89 9.66 -36.47 28.03
C SER A 89 10.36 -37.49 28.92
#